data_AF-A0A8S3FD93-F1
#
_entry.id   AF-A0A8S3FD93-F1
#
_cell.length_a   1.000
_cell.length_b   1.000
_cell.length_c   1.000
_cell.angle_alpha   90.00
_cell.angle_beta   90.00
_cell.angle_gamma   90.00
#
_symmetry.space_group_name_H-M   'P 1'
#
loop_
_entity.id
_entity.type
_entity.pdbx_description
1 polymer ?
#
loop_
_entity_poly.entity_id
_entity_poly.type
_entity_poly.pdbx_seq_one_letter_code
_entity_poly.pdbx_strand_id
1 'polypeptide(L)'
;MSIALDQQFKIEKKGIMEERVPVLHPSGMEHHYFVTYISLPSDVEDGAAVEQWIERMTFIQEDLSWLLQQNHTKFWCEVAFNKDFHSMLDSYLRYAPRPQRCIGIDNYSSIENGKVLEDSVSQLMFMCILRLSTHKESAENFFTPEGFGHVIYDNYIFDIPRLFDICSLYAINNKELLSKMIGNIFKQQEGYTRDL
;
A
#
# COMPACT_ATOMS: atom_id res chain seq x y z
N MET A 1 15.90 24.56 -6.95
CA MET A 1 15.72 23.13 -7.29
C MET A 1 15.19 22.44 -6.06
N SER A 2 14.13 21.63 -6.17
CA SER A 2 13.67 20.81 -5.04
C SER A 2 14.67 19.69 -4.77
N ILE A 3 14.78 19.28 -3.51
CA ILE A 3 15.70 18.22 -3.05
C ILE A 3 14.90 16.92 -2.95
N ALA A 4 15.47 15.81 -3.41
CA ALA A 4 14.84 14.49 -3.32
C ALA A 4 14.66 14.02 -1.88
N LEU A 5 13.58 13.30 -1.57
CA LEU A 5 13.22 12.93 -0.19
C LEU A 5 14.31 12.11 0.53
N ASP A 6 14.98 11.19 -0.17
CA ASP A 6 16.12 10.40 0.34
C ASP A 6 17.35 11.25 0.71
N GLN A 7 17.41 12.51 0.25
CA GLN A 7 18.49 13.45 0.51
C GLN A 7 18.08 14.57 1.48
N GLN A 8 16.82 14.58 1.94
CA GLN A 8 16.33 15.58 2.88
C GLN A 8 16.67 15.19 4.33
N PHE A 9 17.04 16.19 5.13
CA PHE A 9 17.38 16.02 6.54
C PHE A 9 16.63 17.04 7.41
N LYS A 10 16.25 16.63 8.62
CA LYS A 10 15.71 17.48 9.67
C LYS A 10 16.66 17.49 10.87
N ILE A 11 16.56 18.52 11.70
CA ILE A 11 17.30 18.58 12.97
C ILE A 11 16.36 18.09 14.06
N GLU A 12 16.77 17.07 14.80
CA GLU A 12 16.04 16.52 15.94
C GLU A 12 16.79 16.87 17.24
N LYS A 13 16.07 17.38 18.23
CA LYS A 13 16.64 17.74 19.54
C LYS A 13 16.54 16.54 20.48
N LYS A 14 17.68 16.02 20.93
CA LYS A 14 17.78 15.02 22.01
C LYS A 14 18.41 15.69 23.22
N GLY A 15 17.57 16.34 24.03
CA GLY A 15 18.03 17.12 25.19
C GLY A 15 18.79 18.38 24.76
N ILE A 16 20.09 18.45 25.05
CA ILE A 16 20.97 19.58 24.70
C ILE A 16 21.63 19.38 23.32
N MET A 17 21.64 18.15 22.79
CA MET A 17 22.28 17.84 21.51
C MET A 17 21.29 17.96 20.35
N GLU A 18 21.73 18.58 19.26
CA GLU A 18 21.04 18.65 17.98
C GLU A 18 21.65 17.61 17.03
N GLU A 19 20.84 16.69 16.54
CA GLU A 19 21.27 15.64 15.61
C GLU A 19 20.61 15.87 14.25
N ARG A 20 21.39 15.74 13.17
CA ARG A 20 20.88 15.81 11.80
C ARG A 20 20.43 14.42 11.37
N VAL A 21 19.11 14.23 11.27
CA VAL A 21 18.50 12.94 10.92
C VAL A 21 17.81 13.02 9.54
N PRO A 22 17.72 11.91 8.78
CA PRO A 22 16.93 11.88 7.55
C PRO A 22 15.47 12.29 7.80
N VAL A 23 14.83 12.88 6.80
CA VAL A 23 13.40 13.21 6.88
C VAL A 23 12.56 11.93 6.84
N LEU A 24 12.93 10.96 6.01
CA LEU A 24 12.37 9.60 6.03
C LEU A 24 12.92 8.86 7.26
N HIS A 25 12.16 8.88 8.35
CA HIS A 25 12.60 8.34 9.63
C HIS A 25 11.38 7.83 10.42
N PRO A 26 11.53 6.80 11.27
CA PRO A 26 10.42 6.29 12.09
C PRO A 26 9.72 7.34 12.96
N SER A 27 10.43 8.38 13.41
CA SER A 27 9.83 9.52 14.14
C SER A 27 8.92 10.41 13.31
N GLY A 28 8.85 10.18 11.99
CA GLY A 28 7.95 10.87 11.07
C GLY A 28 6.62 10.14 10.83
N MET A 29 6.40 8.95 11.40
CA MET A 29 5.11 8.27 11.36
C MET A 29 4.07 9.00 12.22
N GLU A 30 2.81 8.94 11.81
CA GLU A 30 1.69 9.48 12.60
C GLU A 30 1.11 8.43 13.57
N HIS A 31 1.71 7.23 13.62
CA HIS A 31 1.27 6.08 14.43
C HIS A 31 -0.20 5.71 14.15
N HIS A 32 -0.60 5.77 12.88
CA HIS A 32 -1.94 5.39 12.44
C HIS A 32 -2.11 3.87 12.54
N TYR A 33 -3.24 3.39 13.06
CA TYR A 33 -3.48 1.96 13.20
C TYR A 33 -4.20 1.43 11.96
N PHE A 34 -3.69 0.34 11.37
CA PHE A 34 -4.32 -0.32 10.24
C PHE A 34 -4.83 -1.69 10.66
N VAL A 35 -6.10 -1.98 10.39
CA VAL A 35 -6.65 -3.32 10.63
C VAL A 35 -6.32 -4.27 9.47
N THR A 36 -6.17 -5.56 9.76
CA THR A 36 -5.94 -6.58 8.72
C THR A 36 -7.20 -6.83 7.90
N TYR A 37 -7.05 -7.06 6.59
CA TYR A 37 -8.15 -7.46 5.72
C TYR A 37 -8.69 -8.85 6.07
N ILE A 38 -10.00 -9.02 5.92
CA ILE A 38 -10.70 -10.31 6.02
C ILE A 38 -11.54 -10.51 4.76
N SER A 39 -11.56 -11.75 4.25
CA SER A 39 -12.42 -12.11 3.12
C SER A 39 -13.88 -12.08 3.54
N LEU A 40 -14.78 -11.92 2.56
CA LEU A 40 -16.20 -12.11 2.76
C LEU A 40 -16.49 -13.47 3.43
N PRO A 41 -17.37 -13.54 4.45
CA PRO A 41 -17.72 -14.80 5.09
C PRO A 41 -18.32 -15.79 4.07
N SER A 42 -18.03 -17.07 4.28
CA SER A 42 -18.57 -18.14 3.41
C SER A 42 -20.08 -18.33 3.61
N ASP A 43 -20.55 -18.10 4.84
CA ASP A 43 -21.96 -18.07 5.18
C ASP A 43 -22.42 -16.61 5.31
N VAL A 44 -23.12 -16.12 4.28
CA VAL A 44 -23.65 -14.75 4.25
C VAL A 44 -24.95 -14.61 5.04
N GLU A 45 -25.52 -15.70 5.58
CA GLU A 45 -26.67 -15.66 6.47
C GLU A 45 -26.24 -15.40 7.94
N ASP A 46 -24.96 -15.62 8.26
CA ASP A 46 -24.38 -15.20 9.54
C ASP A 46 -24.23 -13.67 9.58
N GLY A 47 -25.29 -13.02 10.05
CA GLY A 47 -25.34 -11.56 10.17
C GLY A 47 -24.20 -10.98 11.01
N ALA A 48 -23.72 -11.67 12.04
CA ALA A 48 -22.62 -11.18 12.87
C ALA A 48 -21.29 -11.20 12.12
N ALA A 49 -21.03 -12.27 11.34
CA ALA A 49 -19.84 -12.34 10.50
C ALA A 49 -19.87 -11.31 9.35
N VAL A 50 -21.04 -11.06 8.78
CA VAL A 50 -21.24 -10.02 7.75
C VAL A 50 -21.02 -8.63 8.33
N GLU A 51 -21.59 -8.32 9.50
CA GLU A 51 -21.38 -7.03 10.19
C GLU A 51 -19.91 -6.80 10.50
N GLN A 52 -19.20 -7.81 11.00
CA GLN A 52 -17.75 -7.74 11.24
C GLN A 52 -16.98 -7.44 9.94
N TRP A 53 -17.34 -8.10 8.84
CA TRP A 53 -16.73 -7.85 7.54
C TRP A 53 -16.97 -6.40 7.07
N ILE A 54 -18.21 -5.91 7.16
CA ILE A 54 -18.55 -4.53 6.78
C ILE A 54 -17.73 -3.54 7.60
N GLU A 55 -17.73 -3.66 8.93
CA GLU A 55 -17.00 -2.77 9.83
C GLU A 55 -15.50 -2.74 9.49
N ARG A 56 -14.90 -3.92 9.30
CA ARG A 56 -13.48 -4.04 8.97
C ARG A 56 -13.14 -3.40 7.62
N MET A 57 -14.00 -3.61 6.62
CA MET A 57 -13.82 -3.03 5.29
C MET A 57 -13.98 -1.50 5.31
N THR A 58 -14.91 -0.98 6.11
CA THR A 58 -15.07 0.46 6.33
C THR A 58 -13.82 1.07 6.96
N PHE A 59 -13.24 0.46 8.01
CA PHE A 59 -11.98 0.94 8.58
C PHE A 59 -10.85 0.96 7.53
N ILE A 60 -10.68 -0.12 6.77
CA ILE A 60 -9.66 -0.17 5.71
C ILE A 60 -9.90 0.91 4.65
N GLN A 61 -11.14 1.15 4.25
CA GLN A 61 -11.50 2.19 3.29
C GLN A 61 -11.11 3.58 3.81
N GLU A 62 -11.43 3.89 5.07
CA GLU A 62 -11.11 5.15 5.72
C GLU A 62 -9.59 5.33 5.88
N ASP A 63 -8.89 4.28 6.32
CA ASP A 63 -7.45 4.27 6.54
C ASP A 63 -6.67 4.47 5.23
N LEU A 64 -7.05 3.77 4.16
CA LEU A 64 -6.43 3.95 2.84
C LEU A 64 -6.73 5.34 2.27
N SER A 65 -7.94 5.86 2.49
CA SER A 65 -8.31 7.21 2.07
C SER A 65 -7.47 8.27 2.80
N TRP A 66 -7.30 8.12 4.12
CA TRP A 66 -6.43 8.95 4.94
C TRP A 66 -4.97 8.88 4.46
N LEU A 67 -4.47 7.67 4.19
CA LEU A 67 -3.10 7.44 3.75
C LEU A 67 -2.81 8.13 2.41
N LEU A 68 -3.73 8.03 1.45
CA LEU A 68 -3.60 8.70 0.15
C LEU A 68 -3.66 10.22 0.24
N GLN A 69 -4.32 10.78 1.25
CA GLN A 69 -4.36 12.23 1.50
C GLN A 69 -3.07 12.77 2.13
N GLN A 70 -2.19 11.90 2.64
CA GLN A 70 -0.93 12.34 3.23
C GLN A 70 -0.01 12.97 2.18
N ASN A 71 0.73 13.98 2.62
CA ASN A 71 1.82 14.53 1.81
C ASN A 71 2.90 13.48 1.56
N HIS A 72 3.73 13.71 0.54
CA HIS A 72 4.76 12.76 0.09
C HIS A 72 5.61 12.21 1.24
N THR A 73 6.18 13.08 2.07
CA THR A 73 7.02 12.67 3.20
C THR A 73 6.27 11.80 4.20
N LYS A 74 5.09 12.23 4.66
CA LYS A 74 4.31 11.50 5.66
C LYS A 74 3.84 10.15 5.14
N PHE A 75 3.38 10.10 3.89
CA PHE A 75 3.02 8.86 3.21
C PHE A 75 4.19 7.86 3.25
N TRP A 76 5.39 8.31 2.84
CA TRP A 76 6.56 7.44 2.78
C TRP A 76 7.08 7.02 4.16
N CYS A 77 7.00 7.88 5.17
CA CYS A 77 7.30 7.47 6.55
C CYS A 77 6.33 6.39 7.04
N GLU A 78 5.03 6.53 6.75
CA GLU A 78 4.02 5.58 7.18
C GLU A 78 4.23 4.20 6.54
N VAL A 79 4.35 4.15 5.21
CA VAL A 79 4.45 2.87 4.48
C VAL A 79 5.80 2.17 4.62
N ALA A 80 6.87 2.88 4.98
CA ALA A 80 8.20 2.29 5.17
C ALA A 80 8.38 1.71 6.59
N PHE A 81 7.69 2.25 7.59
CA PHE A 81 7.97 1.94 8.99
C PHE A 81 6.77 1.42 9.78
N ASN A 82 5.54 1.56 9.29
CA ASN A 82 4.35 1.08 9.97
C ASN A 82 4.09 -0.41 9.68
N LYS A 83 4.26 -1.25 10.70
CA LYS A 83 4.05 -2.71 10.62
C LYS A 83 2.58 -3.10 10.43
N ASP A 84 1.65 -2.29 10.92
CA ASP A 84 0.22 -2.55 10.78
C ASP A 84 -0.19 -2.36 9.31
N PHE A 85 0.38 -1.34 8.64
CA PHE A 85 0.20 -1.15 7.20
C PHE A 85 0.68 -2.38 6.41
N HIS A 86 1.88 -2.90 6.70
CA HIS A 86 2.36 -4.13 6.04
C HIS A 86 1.46 -5.33 6.32
N SER A 87 0.97 -5.49 7.55
CA SER A 87 0.06 -6.58 7.92
C SER A 87 -1.28 -6.47 7.18
N MET A 88 -1.80 -5.27 7.01
CA MET A 88 -3.00 -4.97 6.21
C MET A 88 -2.77 -5.27 4.73
N LEU A 89 -1.64 -4.82 4.16
CA LEU A 89 -1.27 -5.11 2.77
C LEU A 89 -1.13 -6.62 2.53
N ASP A 90 -0.43 -7.35 3.40
CA ASP A 90 -0.22 -8.80 3.25
C ASP A 90 -1.53 -9.58 3.36
N SER A 91 -2.38 -9.24 4.33
CA SER A 91 -3.69 -9.86 4.48
C SER A 91 -4.60 -9.56 3.29
N TYR A 92 -4.58 -8.31 2.77
CA TYR A 92 -5.33 -7.95 1.58
C TYR A 92 -4.84 -8.73 0.36
N LEU A 93 -3.54 -8.70 0.07
CA LEU A 93 -2.98 -9.40 -1.08
C LEU A 93 -3.28 -10.90 -1.02
N ARG A 94 -3.22 -11.52 0.17
CA ARG A 94 -3.51 -12.94 0.34
C ARG A 94 -4.99 -13.30 0.15
N TYR A 95 -5.91 -12.53 0.73
CA TYR A 95 -7.31 -12.94 0.85
C TYR A 95 -8.28 -12.22 -0.10
N ALA A 96 -7.86 -11.12 -0.73
CA ALA A 96 -8.72 -10.38 -1.64
C ALA A 96 -9.17 -11.24 -2.84
N PRO A 97 -10.45 -11.13 -3.25
CA PRO A 97 -11.04 -11.91 -4.32
C PRO A 97 -10.27 -11.72 -5.63
N ARG A 98 -9.81 -12.82 -6.22
CA ARG A 98 -9.12 -12.83 -7.51
C ARG A 98 -10.17 -12.83 -8.62
N PRO A 99 -10.15 -11.89 -9.59
CA PRO A 99 -11.18 -11.85 -10.64
C PRO A 99 -11.29 -13.15 -11.45
N GLN A 100 -10.20 -13.91 -11.60
CA GLN A 100 -10.24 -15.21 -12.31
C GLN A 100 -11.01 -16.29 -11.54
N ARG A 101 -11.08 -16.18 -10.21
CA ARG A 101 -11.74 -17.14 -9.31
C ARG A 101 -13.20 -16.81 -9.01
N CYS A 102 -13.58 -15.54 -9.17
CA CYS A 102 -14.91 -15.05 -8.81
C CYS A 102 -15.89 -15.01 -10.00
N ILE A 103 -15.54 -15.61 -11.15
CA ILE A 103 -16.43 -15.68 -12.32
C ILE A 103 -17.68 -16.47 -11.94
N GLY A 104 -18.82 -15.78 -11.80
CA GLY A 104 -20.13 -16.38 -11.55
C GLY A 104 -20.51 -16.57 -10.08
N ILE A 105 -19.73 -16.03 -9.12
CA ILE A 105 -20.06 -16.03 -7.69
C ILE A 105 -20.16 -14.58 -7.22
N ASP A 106 -21.38 -14.06 -7.06
CA ASP A 106 -21.63 -12.72 -6.52
C ASP A 106 -22.31 -12.80 -5.14
N ASN A 107 -21.57 -13.33 -4.17
CA ASN A 107 -22.01 -13.37 -2.77
C ASN A 107 -22.17 -11.96 -2.17
N TYR A 108 -21.58 -10.94 -2.81
CA TYR A 108 -21.70 -9.55 -2.39
C TYR A 108 -23.08 -8.98 -2.67
N SER A 109 -23.81 -9.51 -3.67
CA SER A 109 -25.17 -9.07 -3.99
C SER A 109 -26.19 -9.28 -2.86
N SER A 110 -25.90 -10.22 -1.95
CA SER A 110 -26.72 -10.48 -0.76
C SER A 110 -26.50 -9.48 0.37
N ILE A 111 -25.48 -8.62 0.26
CA ILE A 111 -25.10 -7.64 1.28
C ILE A 111 -25.33 -6.25 0.72
N GLU A 112 -26.08 -5.43 1.45
CA GLU A 112 -26.34 -4.05 1.04
C GLU A 112 -25.04 -3.28 0.84
N ASN A 113 -24.83 -2.75 -0.37
CA ASN A 113 -23.61 -2.04 -0.78
C ASN A 113 -22.30 -2.84 -0.65
N GLY A 114 -22.35 -4.16 -0.42
CA GLY A 114 -21.15 -4.98 -0.20
C GLY A 114 -20.17 -4.93 -1.37
N LYS A 115 -20.69 -5.03 -2.60
CA LYS A 115 -19.86 -4.92 -3.81
C LYS A 115 -19.22 -3.55 -3.98
N VAL A 116 -19.95 -2.48 -3.64
CA VAL A 116 -19.47 -1.09 -3.72
C VAL A 116 -18.34 -0.87 -2.72
N LEU A 117 -18.48 -1.40 -1.51
CA LEU A 117 -17.45 -1.31 -0.47
C LEU A 117 -16.18 -2.08 -0.87
N GLU A 118 -16.32 -3.31 -1.36
CA GLU A 118 -15.20 -4.11 -1.87
C GLU A 118 -14.48 -3.41 -3.02
N ASP A 119 -15.22 -2.89 -4.00
CA ASP A 119 -14.64 -2.17 -5.13
C ASP A 119 -13.93 -0.89 -4.69
N SER A 120 -14.48 -0.18 -3.71
CA SER A 120 -13.85 1.02 -3.19
C SER A 120 -12.53 0.72 -2.47
N VAL A 121 -12.50 -0.30 -1.61
CA VAL A 121 -11.26 -0.75 -0.95
C VAL A 121 -10.24 -1.21 -1.99
N SER A 122 -10.67 -2.00 -2.98
CA SER A 122 -9.80 -2.49 -4.04
C SER A 122 -9.19 -1.37 -4.88
N GLN A 123 -9.98 -0.35 -5.21
CA GLN A 123 -9.52 0.85 -5.92
C GLN A 123 -8.52 1.66 -5.08
N LEU A 124 -8.83 1.92 -3.81
CA LEU A 124 -7.95 2.68 -2.92
C LEU A 124 -6.62 1.96 -2.69
N MET A 125 -6.66 0.64 -2.51
CA MET A 125 -5.47 -0.19 -2.39
C MET A 125 -4.63 -0.13 -3.67
N PHE A 126 -5.26 -0.25 -4.84
CA PHE A 126 -4.54 -0.12 -6.11
C PHE A 126 -3.87 1.25 -6.26
N MET A 127 -4.55 2.33 -5.86
CA MET A 127 -3.97 3.68 -5.88
C MET A 127 -2.80 3.82 -4.90
N CYS A 128 -2.85 3.18 -3.72
CA CYS A 128 -1.72 3.12 -2.80
C CYS A 128 -0.52 2.41 -3.44
N ILE A 129 -0.74 1.25 -4.07
CA ILE A 129 0.32 0.49 -4.74
C ILE A 129 0.89 1.28 -5.93
N LEU A 130 0.04 1.99 -6.69
CA LEU A 130 0.47 2.90 -7.75
C LEU A 130 1.42 3.97 -7.20
N ARG A 131 1.05 4.61 -6.08
CA ARG A 131 1.89 5.61 -5.41
C ARG A 131 3.21 5.01 -4.94
N LEU A 132 3.19 3.83 -4.29
CA LEU A 132 4.38 3.09 -3.85
C LEU A 132 5.31 2.70 -5.00
N SER A 133 4.77 2.50 -6.20
CA SER A 133 5.56 2.16 -7.40
C SER A 133 6.05 3.41 -8.16
N THR A 134 5.79 4.62 -7.68
CA THR A 134 6.08 5.89 -8.36
C THR A 134 7.17 6.68 -7.62
N HIS A 135 8.41 6.62 -8.12
CA HIS A 135 9.55 7.34 -7.52
C HIS A 135 9.49 8.87 -7.67
N LYS A 136 8.61 9.39 -8.53
CA LYS A 136 8.46 10.82 -8.82
C LYS A 136 6.98 11.19 -8.92
N GLU A 137 6.40 11.65 -7.82
CA GLU A 137 5.00 12.09 -7.74
C GLU A 137 4.81 13.49 -8.36
N SER A 138 5.78 14.40 -8.17
CA SER A 138 5.80 15.73 -8.80
C SER A 138 7.24 16.22 -9.05
N ALA A 139 7.40 17.46 -9.51
CA ALA A 139 8.72 18.07 -9.64
C ALA A 139 9.37 18.37 -8.27
N GLU A 140 8.54 18.55 -7.24
CA GLU A 140 8.93 18.87 -5.88
C GLU A 140 9.00 17.62 -4.98
N ASN A 141 8.16 16.62 -5.26
CA ASN A 141 7.97 15.41 -4.47
C ASN A 141 8.47 14.19 -5.22
N PHE A 142 9.70 13.77 -4.94
CA PHE A 142 10.34 12.65 -5.61
C PHE A 142 11.50 12.09 -4.79
N PHE A 143 11.95 10.91 -5.19
CA PHE A 143 13.19 10.28 -4.78
C PHE A 143 14.20 10.32 -5.91
N THR A 144 15.48 10.23 -5.57
CA THR A 144 16.45 9.76 -6.55
C THR A 144 16.12 8.33 -6.97
N PRO A 145 16.41 7.92 -8.22
CA PRO A 145 16.23 6.54 -8.68
C PRO A 145 16.79 5.48 -7.72
N GLU A 146 18.03 5.67 -7.27
CA GLU A 146 18.73 4.77 -6.35
C GLU A 146 18.09 4.79 -4.95
N GLY A 147 17.82 5.98 -4.40
CA GLY A 147 17.17 6.11 -3.09
C GLY A 147 15.80 5.44 -3.04
N PHE A 148 15.00 5.57 -4.10
CA PHE A 148 13.72 4.86 -4.22
C PHE A 148 13.92 3.35 -4.20
N GLY A 149 14.87 2.83 -5.00
CA GLY A 149 15.18 1.40 -5.07
C GLY A 149 15.58 0.82 -3.72
N HIS A 150 16.38 1.55 -2.94
CA HIS A 150 16.72 1.18 -1.56
C HIS A 150 15.51 1.19 -0.65
N VAL A 151 14.72 2.27 -0.66
CA VAL A 151 13.55 2.40 0.23
C VAL A 151 12.56 1.25 0.02
N ILE A 152 12.23 0.92 -1.23
CA ILE A 152 11.23 -0.13 -1.48
C ILE A 152 11.73 -1.54 -1.17
N TYR A 153 13.04 -1.78 -1.29
CA TYR A 153 13.66 -3.09 -1.09
C TYR A 153 14.00 -3.34 0.39
N ASP A 154 14.74 -2.41 0.99
CA ASP A 154 15.30 -2.56 2.34
C ASP A 154 14.20 -2.47 3.42
N ASN A 155 13.09 -1.76 3.14
CA ASN A 155 11.93 -1.72 4.03
C ASN A 155 10.86 -2.76 3.67
N TYR A 156 11.16 -3.73 2.79
CA TYR A 156 10.23 -4.78 2.38
C TYR A 156 8.87 -4.24 1.94
N ILE A 157 8.84 -3.10 1.22
CA ILE A 157 7.58 -2.56 0.67
C ILE A 157 7.08 -3.51 -0.42
N PHE A 158 7.99 -3.96 -1.27
CA PHE A 158 7.73 -5.04 -2.22
C PHE A 158 8.65 -6.23 -1.96
N ASP A 159 8.15 -7.41 -2.30
CA ASP A 159 8.90 -8.64 -2.48
C ASP A 159 8.29 -9.41 -3.67
N ILE A 160 8.95 -10.46 -4.14
CA ILE A 160 8.47 -11.23 -5.31
C ILE A 160 7.05 -11.79 -5.08
N PRO A 161 6.71 -12.38 -3.92
CA PRO A 161 5.34 -12.81 -3.63
C PRO A 161 4.30 -11.67 -3.76
N ARG A 162 4.52 -10.50 -3.15
CA ARG A 162 3.62 -9.35 -3.25
C ARG A 162 3.46 -8.89 -4.69
N LEU A 163 4.55 -8.83 -5.47
CA LEU A 163 4.49 -8.42 -6.87
C LEU A 163 3.64 -9.39 -7.70
N PHE A 164 3.73 -10.69 -7.45
CA PHE A 164 2.86 -11.68 -8.11
C PHE A 164 1.40 -11.56 -7.67
N ASP A 165 1.15 -11.36 -6.39
CA ASP A 165 -0.21 -11.17 -5.89
C ASP A 165 -0.86 -9.91 -6.48
N ILE A 166 -0.14 -8.79 -6.52
CA ILE A 166 -0.58 -7.56 -7.18
C ILE A 166 -0.89 -7.82 -8.67
N CYS A 167 0.00 -8.52 -9.38
CA CYS A 167 -0.24 -8.92 -10.77
C CYS A 167 -1.54 -9.73 -10.90
N SER A 168 -1.73 -10.74 -10.06
CA SER A 168 -2.89 -11.61 -10.15
C SER A 168 -4.21 -10.91 -9.83
N LEU A 169 -4.20 -9.91 -8.93
CA LEU A 169 -5.37 -9.10 -8.59
C LEU A 169 -5.75 -8.12 -9.69
N TYR A 170 -4.77 -7.40 -10.26
CA TYR A 170 -5.05 -6.20 -11.05
C TYR A 170 -4.76 -6.31 -12.55
N ALA A 171 -4.11 -7.39 -13.02
CA ALA A 171 -3.68 -7.48 -14.43
C ALA A 171 -4.82 -7.51 -15.44
N ILE A 172 -6.02 -7.98 -15.09
CA ILE A 172 -7.15 -8.06 -16.03
C ILE A 172 -7.63 -6.66 -16.44
N ASN A 173 -7.80 -5.77 -15.46
CA ASN A 173 -8.40 -4.45 -15.69
C ASN A 173 -7.35 -3.35 -15.88
N ASN A 174 -6.13 -3.53 -15.37
CA ASN A 174 -5.12 -2.47 -15.28
C ASN A 174 -3.79 -2.84 -15.96
N LYS A 175 -3.79 -3.75 -16.94
CA LYS A 175 -2.57 -4.35 -17.52
C LYS A 175 -1.48 -3.33 -17.89
N GLU A 176 -1.83 -2.28 -18.63
CA GLU A 176 -0.85 -1.30 -19.12
C GLU A 176 -0.22 -0.50 -17.99
N LEU A 177 -1.05 0.01 -17.08
CA LEU A 177 -0.58 0.78 -15.93
C LEU A 177 0.24 -0.11 -14.99
N LEU A 178 -0.25 -1.32 -14.71
CA LEU A 178 0.45 -2.28 -13.88
C LEU A 178 1.81 -2.68 -14.46
N SER A 179 1.89 -2.88 -15.79
CA SER A 179 3.17 -3.14 -16.44
C SER A 179 4.17 -1.99 -16.26
N LYS A 180 3.70 -0.73 -16.24
CA LYS A 180 4.57 0.44 -15.95
C LYS A 180 5.00 0.47 -14.49
N MET A 181 4.09 0.16 -13.57
CA MET A 181 4.37 0.09 -12.13
C MET A 181 5.45 -0.95 -11.83
N ILE A 182 5.24 -2.20 -12.27
CA ILE A 182 6.20 -3.30 -12.10
C ILE A 182 7.51 -3.00 -12.82
N GLY A 183 7.43 -2.49 -14.07
CA GLY A 183 8.61 -2.10 -14.82
C GLY A 183 9.43 -1.01 -14.12
N ASN A 184 8.80 -0.02 -13.48
CA ASN A 184 9.51 0.98 -12.69
C ASN A 184 10.19 0.35 -11.47
N ILE A 185 9.51 -0.52 -10.72
CA ILE A 185 10.09 -1.22 -9.56
C ILE A 185 11.36 -1.98 -9.95
N PHE A 186 11.29 -2.83 -10.98
CA PHE A 186 12.44 -3.61 -11.45
C PHE A 186 13.54 -2.74 -12.04
N LYS A 187 13.19 -1.62 -12.70
CA LYS A 187 14.18 -0.69 -13.25
C LYS A 187 14.98 0.02 -12.16
N GLN A 188 14.33 0.41 -11.06
CA GLN A 188 15.02 1.14 -9.99
C GLN A 188 15.72 0.22 -8.98
N GLN A 189 15.39 -1.07 -8.96
CA GLN A 189 16.00 -2.04 -8.05
C GLN A 189 16.21 -3.39 -8.74
N GLU A 190 17.45 -3.65 -9.16
CA GLU A 190 17.87 -4.90 -9.80
C GLU A 190 17.87 -6.11 -8.82
N GLY A 191 17.82 -5.86 -7.50
CA GLY A 191 17.63 -6.89 -6.47
C GLY A 191 16.45 -7.82 -6.76
N TYR A 192 15.32 -7.27 -7.22
CA TYR A 192 14.15 -8.07 -7.55
C TYR A 192 14.37 -9.04 -8.73
N THR A 193 15.27 -8.72 -9.68
CA THR A 193 15.63 -9.68 -10.74
C THR A 193 16.46 -10.84 -10.20
N ARG A 194 17.25 -10.61 -9.14
CA ARG A 194 18.04 -11.66 -8.49
C ARG A 194 17.20 -12.54 -7.56
N ASP A 195 16.12 -11.99 -7.01
CA ASP A 195 15.20 -12.71 -6.12
C ASP A 195 14.19 -13.60 -6.87
N LEU A 196 14.05 -13.42 -8.20
CA LEU A 196 13.19 -14.20 -9.10
C LEU A 196 13.86 -15.50 -9.55
#